data_AF-A0A2T3E8C4-F1
#
_entry.id   AF-A0A2T3E8C4-F1
#
_cell.length_a   1.000
_cell.length_b   1.000
_cell.length_c   1.000
_cell.angle_alpha   90.00
_cell.angle_beta   90.00
_cell.angle_gamma   90.00
#
_symmetry.space_group_name_H-M   'P 1'
#
loop_
_entity.id
_entity.type
_entity.pdbx_description
1 polymer ?
#
loop_
_entity_poly.entity_id
_entity_poly.type
_entity_poly.pdbx_seq_one_letter_code
_entity_poly.pdbx_strand_id
1 'polypeptide(L)'
;MTNAEKPAALRKPRARRRKVVSTEDTPLDYMLKVMRDDEADQKRRDEMAKIAASYVHQKPSERSGTGTKGGRGITIDLSNATDEQLAILESLFGPLAGSGGDDGGDPRGEGEAES
;
A
#
# COMPACT_ATOMS: atom_id res chain seq x y z
N MET A 1 -15.02 3.39 -47.28
CA MET A 1 -14.43 4.57 -46.60
C MET A 1 -13.74 4.05 -45.34
N THR A 2 -12.41 4.02 -45.33
CA THR A 2 -11.57 3.54 -44.23
C THR A 2 -11.38 4.65 -43.21
N ASN A 3 -11.90 4.50 -41.99
CA ASN A 3 -11.61 5.43 -40.91
C ASN A 3 -10.56 4.81 -39.98
N ALA A 4 -9.41 5.48 -39.94
CA ALA A 4 -8.19 5.09 -39.27
C ALA A 4 -8.35 5.08 -37.74
N GLU A 5 -7.87 4.01 -37.12
CA GLU A 5 -7.70 3.88 -35.68
C GLU A 5 -6.63 4.87 -35.20
N LYS A 6 -7.03 5.82 -34.36
CA LYS A 6 -6.14 6.85 -33.81
C LYS A 6 -5.43 6.28 -32.57
N PRO A 7 -4.09 6.20 -32.52
CA PRO A 7 -3.42 5.56 -31.38
C PRO A 7 -3.52 6.44 -30.12
N ALA A 8 -3.97 5.84 -29.02
CA ALA A 8 -4.02 6.46 -27.71
C ALA A 8 -2.59 6.79 -27.23
N ALA A 9 -2.28 8.09 -27.09
CA ALA A 9 -0.97 8.56 -26.68
C ALA A 9 -0.62 8.08 -25.26
N LEU A 10 0.49 7.32 -25.15
CA LEU A 10 1.07 6.89 -23.88
C LEU A 10 1.52 8.10 -23.06
N ARG A 11 0.74 8.46 -22.04
CA ARG A 11 1.04 9.60 -21.15
C ARG A 11 2.20 9.20 -20.22
N LYS A 12 3.39 9.76 -20.47
CA LYS A 12 4.56 9.59 -19.58
C LYS A 12 4.23 10.13 -18.18
N PRO A 13 4.58 9.41 -17.10
CA PRO A 13 4.36 9.92 -15.74
C PRO A 13 5.23 11.16 -15.54
N ARG A 14 4.58 12.31 -15.31
CA ARG A 14 5.29 13.55 -14.95
C ARG A 14 5.89 13.32 -13.57
N ALA A 15 7.18 13.03 -13.51
CA ALA A 15 7.94 13.02 -12.27
C ALA A 15 7.80 14.42 -11.65
N ARG A 16 6.94 14.53 -10.63
CA ARG A 16 6.84 15.74 -9.82
C ARG A 16 8.17 15.88 -9.10
N ARG A 17 9.07 16.70 -9.65
CA ARG A 17 10.24 17.19 -8.92
C ARG A 17 9.71 17.93 -7.70
N ARG A 18 9.71 17.28 -6.53
CA ARG A 18 9.54 17.94 -5.24
C ARG A 18 10.76 18.86 -5.11
N LYS A 19 10.59 20.13 -5.45
CA LYS A 19 11.55 21.14 -5.01
C LYS A 19 11.50 21.09 -3.48
N VAL A 20 12.65 20.93 -2.85
CA VAL A 20 12.79 21.03 -1.39
C VAL A 20 12.57 22.51 -1.07
N VAL A 21 11.31 22.87 -0.84
CA VAL A 21 10.96 24.11 -0.17
C VAL A 21 11.36 23.90 1.29
N SER A 22 11.94 24.92 1.92
CA SER A 22 12.19 24.91 3.37
C SER A 22 10.95 24.36 4.08
N THR A 23 11.15 23.45 5.03
CA THR A 23 10.04 22.77 5.73
C THR A 23 9.02 23.79 6.23
N GLU A 24 9.51 24.90 6.77
CA GLU A 24 8.74 25.97 7.41
C GLU A 24 7.77 26.76 6.50
N ASP A 25 7.88 26.68 5.18
CA ASP A 25 7.08 27.52 4.25
C ASP A 25 5.93 26.77 3.57
N THR A 26 5.80 25.45 3.81
CA THR A 26 4.78 24.65 3.12
C THR A 26 3.47 24.64 3.88
N PRO A 27 2.31 24.65 3.19
CA PRO A 27 1.01 24.52 3.86
C PRO A 27 0.89 23.27 4.73
N LEU A 28 1.52 22.16 4.34
CA LEU A 28 1.54 20.92 5.12
C LEU A 28 2.30 21.08 6.43
N ASP A 29 3.42 21.79 6.42
CA ASP A 29 4.22 21.98 7.62
C ASP A 29 3.50 22.85 8.66
N TYR A 30 2.82 23.91 8.21
CA TYR A 30 1.91 24.66 9.06
C TYR A 30 0.84 23.76 9.72
N MET A 31 0.21 22.87 8.96
CA MET A 31 -0.79 21.93 9.49
C MET A 31 -0.16 21.04 10.57
N LEU A 32 1.02 20.46 10.29
CA LEU A 32 1.73 19.58 11.22
C LEU A 32 2.19 20.32 12.48
N LYS A 33 2.58 21.59 12.35
CA LYS A 33 2.96 22.45 13.48
C LYS A 33 1.79 22.71 14.41
N VAL A 34 0.62 23.09 13.87
CA VAL A 34 -0.60 23.31 14.66
C VAL A 34 -1.05 22.04 15.37
N MET A 35 -0.92 20.86 14.73
CA MET A 35 -1.27 19.59 15.35
C MET A 35 -0.38 19.21 16.55
N ARG A 36 0.86 19.72 16.61
CA ARG A 36 1.83 19.46 17.70
C ARG A 36 1.80 20.53 18.81
N ASP A 37 1.00 21.58 18.63
CA ASP A 37 0.92 22.70 19.56
C ASP A 37 -0.18 22.44 20.60
N ASP A 38 0.21 22.21 21.85
CA ASP A 38 -0.71 21.91 22.95
C ASP A 38 -1.56 23.13 23.35
N GLU A 39 -1.06 24.35 23.09
CA GLU A 39 -1.76 25.61 23.35
C GLU A 39 -2.78 25.96 22.25
N ALA A 40 -2.73 25.27 21.11
CA ALA A 40 -3.69 25.47 20.04
C ALA A 40 -5.07 24.91 20.42
N ASP A 41 -6.13 25.60 19.97
CA ASP A 41 -7.50 25.13 20.14
C ASP A 41 -7.70 23.71 19.57
N GLN A 42 -8.37 22.83 20.34
CA GLN A 42 -8.56 21.42 19.97
C GLN A 42 -9.28 21.28 18.62
N LYS A 43 -10.33 22.09 18.38
CA LYS A 43 -11.07 22.05 17.11
C LYS A 43 -10.18 22.45 15.95
N ARG A 44 -9.29 23.44 16.13
CA ARG A 44 -8.28 23.79 15.12
C ARG A 44 -7.31 22.64 14.86
N ARG A 45 -6.83 21.94 15.89
CA ARG A 45 -5.95 20.76 15.72
C ARG A 45 -6.60 19.66 14.90
N ASP A 46 -7.86 19.33 15.21
CA ASP A 46 -8.60 18.26 14.55
C ASP A 46 -8.88 18.58 13.08
N GLU A 47 -9.21 19.83 12.76
CA GLU A 47 -9.41 20.26 11.38
C GLU A 47 -8.11 20.18 10.57
N MET A 48 -6.96 20.56 11.15
CA MET A 48 -5.66 20.40 10.49
C MET A 48 -5.32 18.93 10.27
N ALA A 49 -5.61 18.06 11.25
CA ALA A 49 -5.40 16.62 11.14
C ALA A 49 -6.19 15.99 9.97
N LYS A 50 -7.48 16.33 9.86
CA LYS A 50 -8.35 15.86 8.76
C LYS A 50 -7.78 16.24 7.39
N ILE A 51 -7.35 17.49 7.24
CA ILE A 51 -6.82 18.00 5.97
C ILE A 51 -5.44 17.38 5.67
N ALA A 52 -4.56 17.30 6.67
CA ALA A 52 -3.21 16.75 6.55
C ALA A 52 -3.19 15.27 6.17
N ALA A 53 -4.19 14.48 6.61
CA ALA A 53 -4.29 13.05 6.30
C ALA A 53 -4.20 12.74 4.79
N SER A 54 -4.72 13.62 3.94
CA SER A 54 -4.66 13.49 2.48
C SER A 54 -3.26 13.60 1.88
N TYR A 55 -2.29 14.16 2.64
CA TYR A 55 -0.93 14.44 2.20
C TYR A 55 0.11 13.50 2.83
N VAL A 56 -0.18 12.92 4.01
CA VAL A 56 0.75 12.06 4.76
C VAL A 56 0.78 10.64 4.19
N HIS A 57 -0.36 10.12 3.77
CA HIS A 57 -0.45 8.78 3.20
C HIS A 57 -0.68 8.84 1.69
N GLN A 58 -0.06 7.91 0.96
CA GLN A 58 -0.52 7.67 -0.41
C GLN A 58 -2.00 7.31 -0.30
N LYS A 59 -2.87 8.14 -0.90
CA LYS A 59 -4.29 7.80 -0.99
C LYS A 59 -4.37 6.37 -1.53
N PRO A 60 -5.17 5.48 -0.93
CA PRO A 60 -5.47 4.22 -1.58
C PRO A 60 -6.02 4.61 -2.93
N SER A 61 -5.21 4.45 -3.97
CA SER A 61 -5.71 4.48 -5.33
C SER A 61 -6.85 3.47 -5.30
N GLU A 62 -7.96 3.73 -5.98
CA GLU A 62 -8.95 2.71 -6.34
C GLU A 62 -8.31 1.65 -7.30
N ARG A 63 -7.04 1.31 -7.10
CA ARG A 63 -6.52 0.01 -7.45
C ARG A 63 -7.26 -0.95 -6.54
N SER A 64 -8.23 -1.63 -7.14
CA SER A 64 -8.68 -2.95 -6.74
C SER A 64 -7.46 -3.76 -6.27
N GLY A 65 -7.25 -3.78 -4.96
CA GLY A 65 -6.09 -4.37 -4.30
C GLY A 65 -6.35 -5.84 -4.08
N THR A 66 -6.37 -6.62 -5.16
CA THR A 66 -5.90 -8.00 -5.08
C THR A 66 -4.36 -7.91 -5.12
N GLY A 67 -3.72 -8.29 -4.02
CA GLY A 67 -2.26 -8.41 -3.95
C GLY A 67 -1.62 -7.59 -2.85
N THR A 68 -1.39 -8.25 -1.71
CA THR A 68 -0.35 -7.92 -0.75
C THR A 68 0.94 -7.47 -1.47
N LYS A 69 1.46 -6.34 -0.99
CA LYS A 69 2.77 -5.72 -1.25
C LYS A 69 3.67 -6.42 -2.30
N GLY A 70 3.86 -5.77 -3.44
CA GLY A 70 5.18 -5.72 -4.09
C GLY A 70 5.43 -6.63 -5.30
N GLY A 71 4.44 -7.34 -5.84
CA GLY A 71 4.57 -8.07 -7.10
C GLY A 71 3.28 -7.98 -7.90
N ARG A 72 3.36 -8.05 -9.23
CA ARG A 72 2.17 -8.43 -10.01
C ARG A 72 1.83 -9.86 -9.60
N GLY A 73 1.00 -10.03 -8.56
CA GLY A 73 0.53 -11.34 -8.16
C GLY A 73 -0.32 -11.91 -9.28
N ILE A 74 0.17 -12.98 -9.90
CA ILE A 74 -0.64 -13.80 -10.79
C ILE A 74 -1.21 -14.90 -9.91
N THR A 75 -2.52 -14.91 -9.71
CA THR A 75 -3.19 -16.06 -9.07
C THR A 75 -3.29 -17.17 -10.11
N ILE A 76 -2.65 -18.31 -9.84
CA ILE A 76 -2.72 -19.50 -10.68
C ILE A 76 -3.44 -20.59 -9.89
N ASP A 77 -4.51 -21.14 -10.46
CA ASP A 77 -5.19 -22.32 -9.92
C ASP A 77 -4.41 -23.58 -10.30
N LEU A 78 -3.94 -24.31 -9.29
CA LEU A 78 -3.14 -25.53 -9.45
C LEU A 78 -3.97 -26.80 -9.22
N SER A 79 -5.28 -26.70 -9.01
CA SER A 79 -6.14 -27.85 -8.62
C SER A 79 -6.15 -28.98 -9.66
N ASN A 80 -5.79 -28.69 -10.91
CA ASN A 80 -5.72 -29.67 -12.00
C ASN A 80 -4.31 -29.75 -12.65
N ALA A 81 -3.27 -29.27 -11.97
CA ALA A 81 -1.90 -29.37 -12.49
C ALA A 81 -1.42 -30.82 -12.46
N THR A 82 -0.72 -31.27 -13.50
CA THR A 82 -0.08 -32.60 -13.52
C THR A 82 1.23 -32.60 -12.74
N ASP A 83 1.70 -33.78 -12.32
CA ASP A 83 2.98 -33.92 -11.59
C ASP A 83 4.18 -33.37 -12.40
N GLU A 84 4.13 -33.51 -13.73
CA GLU A 84 5.14 -32.93 -14.63
C GLU A 84 5.14 -31.39 -14.59
N GLN A 85 3.95 -30.78 -14.57
CA GLN A 85 3.81 -29.32 -14.49
C GLN A 85 4.29 -28.79 -13.13
N LEU A 86 4.06 -29.54 -12.06
CA LEU A 86 4.57 -29.23 -10.72
C LEU A 86 6.10 -29.32 -10.67
N ALA A 87 6.69 -30.35 -11.28
CA ALA A 87 8.15 -30.51 -11.33
C ALA A 87 8.84 -29.37 -12.11
N ILE A 88 8.25 -28.89 -13.21
CA ILE A 88 8.75 -27.73 -13.95
C ILE A 88 8.74 -26.48 -13.07
N LEU A 89 7.67 -26.30 -12.29
CA LEU A 89 7.54 -25.16 -11.38
C LEU A 89 8.57 -25.22 -10.25
N GLU A 90 8.81 -26.40 -9.67
CA GLU A 90 9.85 -26.64 -8.67
C GLU A 90 11.25 -26.38 -9.25
N SER A 91 11.52 -26.78 -10.50
CA SER A 91 12.79 -26.47 -11.15
C SER A 91 12.99 -24.98 -11.40
N LEU A 92 11.92 -24.22 -11.63
CA LEU A 92 11.99 -22.78 -11.90
C LEU A 92 12.13 -21.94 -10.62
N PHE A 93 11.45 -22.34 -9.54
CA PHE A 93 11.35 -21.56 -8.30
C PHE A 93 12.11 -22.16 -7.10
N GLY A 94 12.65 -23.36 -7.24
CA GLY A 94 13.22 -24.14 -6.15
C GLY A 94 12.16 -24.94 -5.38
N PRO A 95 12.55 -25.61 -4.29
CA PRO A 95 11.65 -26.45 -3.49
C PRO A 95 10.48 -25.63 -2.94
N LEU A 96 9.27 -25.87 -3.48
CA LEU A 96 8.05 -25.18 -3.05
C LEU A 96 7.45 -25.81 -1.79
N ALA A 97 7.75 -27.09 -1.53
CA ALA A 97 7.32 -27.82 -0.36
C ALA A 97 8.37 -27.70 0.76
N GLY A 98 8.48 -26.51 1.36
CA GLY A 98 9.03 -26.42 2.72
C GLY A 98 8.04 -27.10 3.67
N SER A 99 8.49 -28.08 4.46
CA SER A 99 7.63 -28.72 5.47
C SER A 99 7.15 -27.66 6.47
N GLY A 100 5.93 -27.17 6.28
CA GLY A 100 5.28 -26.29 7.23
C GLY A 100 5.06 -27.08 8.52
N GLY A 101 5.92 -26.86 9.50
CA GLY A 101 5.62 -27.21 10.88
C GLY A 101 4.42 -26.41 11.32
N ASP A 102 3.33 -27.12 11.58
CA ASP A 102 2.17 -26.65 12.34
C ASP A 102 2.65 -26.27 13.75
N ASP A 103 3.05 -25.02 13.95
CA ASP A 103 3.28 -24.47 15.30
C ASP A 103 2.09 -23.56 15.65
N GLY A 104 0.99 -24.22 15.99
CA GLY A 104 -0.16 -23.62 16.62
C GLY A 104 0.20 -23.11 18.01
N GLY A 105 0.29 -21.79 18.14
CA GLY A 105 0.46 -21.12 19.42
C GLY A 105 -0.24 -19.77 19.41
N ASP A 106 -1.51 -19.75 19.78
CA ASP A 106 -2.25 -18.53 20.07
C ASP A 106 -2.37 -18.36 21.59
N PRO A 107 -1.47 -17.61 22.26
CA PRO A 107 -1.66 -17.23 23.64
C PRO A 107 -2.53 -15.96 23.70
N ARG A 108 -3.84 -16.20 23.70
CA ARG A 108 -4.89 -15.50 24.45
C ARG A 108 -4.35 -14.45 25.44
N GLY A 109 -4.35 -13.18 25.03
CA GLY A 109 -4.05 -12.02 25.88
C GLY A 109 -5.33 -11.38 26.41
N GLU A 110 -5.87 -11.92 27.50
CA GLU A 110 -6.93 -11.26 28.27
C GLU A 110 -6.25 -10.37 29.32
N GLY A 111 -6.10 -9.09 28.99
CA GLY A 111 -5.74 -8.05 29.95
C GLY A 111 -7.01 -7.37 30.39
N GLU A 112 -7.54 -7.86 31.51
CA GLU A 112 -8.69 -7.33 32.22
C GLU A 112 -8.49 -5.84 32.58
N ALA A 113 -9.57 -5.08 32.47
CA ALA A 113 -9.65 -3.74 33.00
C ALA A 113 -9.75 -3.80 34.52
N GLU A 114 -8.86 -3.11 35.24
CA GLU A 114 -9.17 -2.68 36.60
C GLU A 114 -8.50 -1.34 36.96
N SER A 115 -9.36 -0.47 37.54
CA SER A 115 -9.12 0.72 38.37
C SER A 115 -8.59 2.00 37.73
#